data_AF-A0A2E5JHL9-F1
#
_entry.id   AF-A0A2E5JHL9-F1
#
_cell.length_a   1.000
_cell.length_b   1.000
_cell.length_c   1.000
_cell.angle_alpha   90.00
_cell.angle_beta   90.00
_cell.angle_gamma   90.00
#
_symmetry.space_group_name_H-M   'P 1'
#
loop_
_entity.id
_entity.type
_entity.pdbx_description
1 polymer ?
#
loop_
_entity_poly.entity_id
_entity_poly.type
_entity_poly.pdbx_seq_one_letter_code
_entity_poly.pdbx_strand_id
1 'polypeptide(L)'
;MDLSNVEFIKSALIKRELETSPWQAIQDLAKRHLESFYSTLSLEQLEPFFHELHIDIQLDMKNTICELSESVLVNANFTETINYATKCLESEYSKIDYEDLLVLHRLFINEEGSQKGHIPNLDLVERL
;
A
#
# COMPACT_ATOMS: atom_id res chain seq x y z
N MET A 1 -9.97 -21.27 11.58
CA MET A 1 -9.74 -19.83 11.41
C MET A 1 -10.72 -19.34 10.37
N ASP A 2 -11.51 -18.31 10.66
CA ASP A 2 -12.53 -17.81 9.74
C ASP A 2 -11.88 -16.88 8.72
N LEU A 3 -11.75 -17.35 7.47
CA LEU A 3 -11.16 -16.61 6.36
C LEU A 3 -11.85 -15.25 6.16
N SER A 4 -13.14 -15.14 6.49
CA SER A 4 -13.87 -13.88 6.35
C SER A 4 -13.37 -12.78 7.29
N ASN A 5 -12.85 -13.14 8.46
CA ASN A 5 -12.34 -12.18 9.43
C ASN A 5 -10.94 -11.64 9.03
N VAL A 6 -10.11 -12.49 8.44
CA VAL A 6 -8.78 -12.11 7.94
C VAL A 6 -8.91 -11.09 6.80
N GLU A 7 -9.77 -11.37 5.82
CA GLU A 7 -10.00 -10.50 4.67
C GLU A 7 -10.65 -9.17 5.08
N PHE A 8 -11.53 -9.19 6.08
CA PHE A 8 -12.08 -7.97 6.66
C PHE A 8 -10.99 -7.08 7.27
N ILE A 9 -10.10 -7.66 8.09
CA ILE A 9 -9.00 -6.91 8.74
C ILE A 9 -8.06 -6.30 7.71
N LYS A 10 -7.63 -7.08 6.71
CA LYS A 10 -6.76 -6.57 5.63
C LYS A 10 -7.43 -5.43 4.88
N SER A 11 -8.70 -5.60 4.48
CA SER A 11 -9.45 -4.56 3.77
C SER A 11 -9.55 -3.26 4.58
N ALA A 12 -9.77 -3.36 5.89
CA ALA A 12 -9.84 -2.20 6.77
C ALA A 12 -8.49 -1.48 6.89
N LEU A 13 -7.38 -2.24 7.03
CA LEU A 13 -6.02 -1.70 7.09
C LEU A 13 -5.60 -1.03 5.79
N ILE A 14 -5.84 -1.69 4.65
CA ILE A 14 -5.58 -1.14 3.31
C ILE A 14 -6.33 0.18 3.12
N LYS A 15 -7.63 0.19 3.44
CA LYS A 15 -8.45 1.40 3.33
C LYS A 15 -7.87 2.53 4.18
N ARG A 16 -7.54 2.24 5.44
CA ARG A 16 -6.96 3.22 6.36
C ARG A 16 -5.66 3.79 5.81
N GLU A 17 -4.77 2.95 5.32
CA GLU A 17 -3.48 3.36 4.79
C GLU A 17 -3.61 4.24 3.54
N LEU A 18 -4.50 3.90 2.61
CA LEU A 18 -4.78 4.71 1.42
C LEU A 18 -5.40 6.07 1.77
N GLU A 19 -6.22 6.16 2.82
CA GLU A 19 -6.83 7.42 3.26
C GLU A 19 -5.85 8.33 4.00
N THR A 20 -4.84 7.78 4.66
CA THR A 20 -3.91 8.55 5.50
C THR A 20 -2.55 8.83 4.85
N SER A 21 -2.20 8.09 3.79
CA SER A 21 -0.89 8.22 3.13
C SER A 21 -0.83 9.44 2.22
N PRO A 22 0.33 10.13 2.14
CA PRO A 22 0.54 11.17 1.15
C PRO A 22 0.50 10.58 -0.26
N TRP A 23 0.07 11.38 -1.25
CA TRP A 23 -0.09 10.93 -2.62
C TRP A 23 1.19 10.30 -3.22
N GLN A 24 2.36 10.87 -2.93
CA GLN A 24 3.63 10.31 -3.39
C GLN A 24 3.85 8.87 -2.89
N ALA A 25 3.50 8.57 -1.63
CA ALA A 25 3.64 7.21 -1.10
C ALA A 25 2.67 6.24 -1.78
N ILE A 26 1.48 6.70 -2.16
CA ILE A 26 0.51 5.92 -2.95
C ILE A 26 1.08 5.64 -4.35
N GLN A 27 1.70 6.63 -4.99
CA GLN A 27 2.38 6.44 -6.28
C GLN A 27 3.55 5.45 -6.17
N ASP A 28 4.32 5.50 -5.08
CA ASP A 28 5.43 4.57 -4.85
C ASP A 28 4.91 3.13 -4.60
N LEU A 29 3.78 2.97 -3.91
CA LEU A 29 3.09 1.67 -3.78
C LEU A 29 2.62 1.14 -5.14
N ALA A 30 1.97 1.99 -5.93
CA ALA A 30 1.52 1.64 -7.28
C ALA A 30 2.68 1.20 -8.19
N LYS A 31 3.77 1.98 -8.18
CA LYS A 31 4.99 1.68 -8.94
C LYS A 31 5.59 0.33 -8.54
N ARG A 32 5.74 0.07 -7.23
CA ARG A 32 6.25 -1.23 -6.74
C ARG A 32 5.41 -2.40 -7.20
N HIS A 33 4.09 -2.27 -7.23
CA HIS A 33 3.23 -3.30 -7.78
C HIS A 33 3.51 -3.55 -9.27
N LEU A 34 3.59 -2.49 -10.07
CA LEU A 34 3.88 -2.56 -11.51
C LEU A 34 5.25 -3.21 -11.77
N GLU A 35 6.30 -2.76 -11.08
CA GLU A 35 7.64 -3.34 -11.21
C GLU A 35 7.65 -4.84 -10.86
N SER A 36 6.99 -5.21 -9.76
CA SER A 36 6.87 -6.61 -9.36
C SER A 36 6.09 -7.42 -10.41
N PHE A 37 5.02 -6.87 -10.97
CA PHE A 37 4.23 -7.54 -12.00
C PHE A 37 5.04 -7.74 -13.28
N TYR A 38 5.63 -6.68 -13.83
CA TYR A 38 6.41 -6.75 -15.06
C TYR A 38 7.65 -7.64 -14.92
N SER A 39 8.27 -7.70 -13.73
CA SER A 39 9.39 -8.61 -13.45
C SER A 39 9.02 -10.10 -13.51
N THR A 40 7.73 -10.45 -13.47
CA THR A 40 7.25 -11.84 -13.60
C THR A 40 6.93 -12.23 -15.04
N LEU A 41 6.88 -11.27 -15.96
CA LEU A 41 6.54 -11.51 -17.36
C LEU A 41 7.78 -11.88 -18.17
N SER A 42 7.59 -12.67 -19.23
CA SER A 42 8.64 -12.92 -20.22
C SER A 42 8.84 -11.70 -21.11
N LEU A 43 9.97 -11.65 -21.81
CA LEU A 43 10.27 -10.54 -22.73
C LEU A 43 9.20 -10.41 -23.82
N GLU A 44 8.73 -11.52 -24.38
CA GLU A 44 7.70 -11.54 -25.42
C GLU A 44 6.36 -10.97 -24.92
N GLN A 45 6.08 -11.08 -23.62
CA GLN A 45 4.89 -10.50 -23.01
C GLN A 45 5.06 -9.00 -22.73
N LEU A 46 6.30 -8.52 -22.57
CA LEU A 46 6.62 -7.11 -22.30
C LEU A 46 6.76 -6.26 -23.57
N GLU A 47 7.18 -6.87 -24.68
CA GLU A 47 7.38 -6.18 -25.98
C GLU A 47 6.22 -5.26 -26.40
N PRO A 48 4.93 -5.66 -26.28
CA PRO A 48 3.83 -4.77 -26.65
C PRO A 48 3.79 -3.47 -25.83
N PHE A 49 4.09 -3.55 -24.53
CA PHE A 49 4.08 -2.39 -23.64
C PHE A 49 5.24 -1.45 -23.94
N PHE A 50 6.43 -2.00 -24.23
CA PHE A 50 7.58 -1.19 -24.65
C PHE A 50 7.31 -0.48 -25.97
N HIS A 51 6.66 -1.14 -26.93
CA HIS A 51 6.33 -0.54 -28.21
C HIS A 51 5.28 0.58 -28.08
N GLU A 52 4.22 0.36 -27.29
CA GLU A 52 3.16 1.33 -27.05
C GLU A 52 3.67 2.61 -26.36
N LEU A 53 4.60 2.45 -25.42
CA LEU A 53 5.15 3.57 -24.64
C LEU A 53 6.46 4.12 -25.19
N HIS A 54 6.92 3.63 -26.35
CA HIS A 54 8.17 4.03 -27.00
C HIS A 54 9.41 3.90 -26.09
N ILE A 55 9.50 2.80 -25.34
CA ILE A 55 10.62 2.51 -24.42
C ILE A 55 11.65 1.65 -25.13
N ASP A 56 12.92 2.08 -25.08
CA ASP A 56 14.03 1.31 -25.60
C ASP A 56 14.42 0.19 -24.63
N ILE A 57 14.49 -1.05 -25.14
CA ILE A 57 14.91 -2.21 -24.33
C ILE A 57 16.41 -2.09 -24.06
N GLN A 58 16.77 -1.97 -22.78
CA GLN A 58 18.16 -1.83 -22.35
C GLN A 58 18.76 -3.19 -21.99
N LEU A 59 20.09 -3.25 -21.91
CA LEU A 59 20.82 -4.43 -21.39
C LEU A 59 20.43 -4.75 -19.94
N ASP A 60 20.09 -3.72 -19.16
CA ASP A 60 19.60 -3.87 -17.80
C ASP A 60 18.06 -3.87 -17.77
N MET A 61 17.48 -5.07 -17.82
CA MET A 61 16.02 -5.25 -17.79
C MET A 61 15.38 -4.65 -16.54
N LYS A 62 16.10 -4.53 -15.41
CA LYS A 62 15.55 -3.90 -14.20
C LYS A 62 15.29 -2.42 -14.43
N ASN A 63 16.19 -1.72 -15.11
CA ASN A 63 16.01 -0.30 -15.43
C ASN A 63 14.90 -0.11 -16.46
N THR A 64 14.82 -0.98 -17.48
CA THR A 64 13.72 -0.94 -18.46
C THR A 64 12.37 -1.17 -17.80
N ILE A 65 12.26 -2.08 -16.84
CA ILE A 65 11.02 -2.29 -16.07
C ILE A 65 10.68 -1.09 -15.19
N CYS A 66 11.69 -0.48 -14.56
CA CYS A 66 11.51 0.76 -13.78
C CYS A 66 10.93 1.87 -14.68
N GLU A 67 11.53 2.12 -15.85
CA GLU A 67 11.07 3.11 -16.83
C GLU A 67 9.66 2.80 -17.34
N LEU A 68 9.35 1.53 -17.59
CA LEU A 68 8.01 1.08 -17.97
C LEU A 68 6.99 1.37 -16.87
N SER A 69 7.30 1.03 -15.62
CA SER A 69 6.41 1.27 -14.50
C SER A 69 6.13 2.76 -14.28
N GLU A 70 7.14 3.62 -14.47
CA GLU A 70 7.00 5.07 -14.39
C GLU A 70 6.11 5.60 -15.53
N SER A 71 6.37 5.16 -16.76
CA SER A 71 5.61 5.57 -17.94
C SER A 71 4.14 5.18 -17.84
N VAL A 72 3.84 3.98 -17.35
CA VAL A 72 2.48 3.52 -17.09
C VAL A 72 1.82 4.37 -16.01
N LEU A 73 2.53 4.66 -14.91
CA LEU A 73 1.98 5.43 -13.80
C LEU A 73 1.72 6.89 -14.16
N VAL A 74 2.55 7.51 -15.01
CA VAL A 74 2.34 8.88 -15.52
C VAL A 74 1.06 8.96 -16.35
N ASN A 75 0.71 7.90 -17.07
CA ASN A 75 -0.50 7.84 -17.88
C ASN A 75 -1.73 7.33 -17.10
N ALA A 76 -1.54 6.82 -15.88
CA ALA A 76 -2.61 6.28 -15.05
C ALA A 76 -3.46 7.41 -14.45
N ASN A 77 -4.78 7.21 -14.45
CA ASN A 77 -5.69 8.06 -13.70
C ASN A 77 -5.68 7.74 -12.20
N PHE A 78 -6.41 8.55 -11.43
CA PHE A 78 -6.52 8.40 -9.98
C PHE A 78 -6.97 6.98 -9.57
N THR A 79 -8.03 6.46 -10.19
CA THR A 79 -8.59 5.14 -9.88
C THR A 79 -7.60 4.01 -10.18
N GLU A 80 -6.90 4.10 -11.31
CA GLU A 80 -5.87 3.12 -11.70
C GLU A 80 -4.71 3.11 -10.71
N THR A 81 -4.25 4.29 -10.31
CA THR A 81 -3.17 4.43 -9.33
C THR A 81 -3.57 3.82 -7.98
N ILE A 82 -4.78 4.10 -7.50
CA ILE A 82 -5.31 3.50 -6.26
C ILE A 82 -5.45 1.98 -6.38
N ASN A 83 -5.89 1.47 -7.53
CA ASN A 83 -5.98 0.02 -7.75
C ASN A 83 -4.60 -0.66 -7.72
N TYR A 84 -3.57 -0.06 -8.33
CA TYR A 84 -2.21 -0.60 -8.26
C TYR A 84 -1.64 -0.55 -6.84
N ALA A 85 -1.84 0.56 -6.13
CA ALA A 85 -1.41 0.68 -4.73
C ALA A 85 -2.13 -0.34 -3.84
N THR A 86 -3.42 -0.57 -4.05
CA THR A 86 -4.22 -1.57 -3.34
C THR A 86 -3.62 -2.97 -3.51
N LYS A 87 -3.32 -3.37 -4.75
CA LYS A 87 -2.68 -4.68 -5.04
C LYS A 87 -1.29 -4.82 -4.41
N CYS A 88 -0.54 -3.72 -4.29
CA CYS A 88 0.71 -3.72 -3.54
C CYS A 88 0.46 -4.07 -2.08
N LEU A 89 -0.46 -3.35 -1.43
CA LEU A 89 -0.79 -3.54 -0.02
C LEU A 89 -1.40 -4.93 0.25
N GLU A 90 -2.29 -5.43 -0.61
CA GLU A 90 -2.83 -6.80 -0.51
C GLU A 90 -1.72 -7.85 -0.49
N SER A 91 -0.71 -7.70 -1.33
CA SER A 91 0.46 -8.58 -1.38
C SER A 91 1.30 -8.48 -0.09
N GLU A 92 1.55 -7.27 0.41
CA GLU A 92 2.31 -7.05 1.64
C GLU A 92 1.58 -7.58 2.88
N TYR A 93 0.30 -7.24 3.07
CA TYR A 93 -0.51 -7.71 4.20
C TYR A 93 -0.76 -9.22 4.16
N SER A 94 -0.66 -9.86 3.00
CA SER A 94 -0.76 -11.32 2.88
C SER A 94 0.49 -12.07 3.35
N LYS A 95 1.61 -11.35 3.57
CA LYS A 95 2.85 -11.90 4.14
C LYS A 95 2.90 -11.78 5.67
N ILE A 96 1.93 -11.12 6.27
CA ILE A 96 1.86 -10.89 7.72
C ILE A 96 0.95 -11.94 8.35
N ASP A 97 1.42 -12.52 9.45
CA ASP A 97 0.65 -13.51 10.21
C ASP A 97 -0.59 -12.87 10.86
N TYR A 98 -1.62 -13.69 11.12
CA TYR A 98 -2.92 -13.21 11.57
C TYR A 98 -2.86 -12.44 12.90
N GLU A 99 -2.06 -12.93 13.85
CA GLU A 99 -1.87 -12.34 15.16
C GLU A 99 -1.30 -10.92 15.06
N ASP A 100 -0.35 -10.70 14.14
CA ASP A 100 0.25 -9.40 13.89
C ASP A 100 -0.73 -8.47 13.16
N LEU A 101 -1.47 -8.98 12.18
CA LEU A 101 -2.56 -8.23 11.53
C LEU A 101 -3.60 -7.73 12.54
N LEU A 102 -3.97 -8.56 13.52
CA LEU A 102 -4.87 -8.18 14.61
C LEU A 102 -4.29 -7.08 15.50
N VAL A 103 -2.98 -7.09 15.76
CA VAL A 103 -2.31 -6.02 16.51
C VAL A 103 -2.34 -4.72 15.70
N LEU A 104 -1.97 -4.76 14.42
CA LEU A 104 -2.00 -3.59 13.54
C LEU A 104 -3.41 -3.01 13.43
N HIS A 105 -4.42 -3.86 13.23
CA HIS A 105 -5.83 -3.43 13.18
C HIS A 105 -6.25 -2.72 14.46
N ARG A 106 -5.84 -3.24 15.63
CA ARG A 106 -6.13 -2.59 16.91
C ARG A 106 -5.44 -1.24 17.06
N LEU A 107 -4.18 -1.11 16.61
CA LEU A 107 -3.42 0.13 16.72
C LEU A 107 -3.94 1.25 15.80
N PHE A 108 -4.32 0.90 14.57
CA PHE A 108 -4.63 1.89 13.53
C PHE A 108 -6.14 2.12 13.30
N ILE A 109 -6.99 1.21 13.76
CA ILE A 109 -8.45 1.23 13.51
C ILE A 109 -9.26 1.17 14.80
N ASN A 110 -8.84 0.42 15.83
CA ASN A 110 -9.49 0.48 17.15
C ASN A 110 -8.95 1.64 17.99
N GLU A 111 -9.37 2.86 17.67
CA GLU A 111 -9.75 3.76 18.77
C GLU A 111 -11.13 3.32 19.25
N GLU A 112 -11.19 2.65 20.40
CA GLU A 112 -12.39 2.77 21.19
C GLU A 112 -12.65 4.25 21.47
N GLY A 113 -13.87 4.69 21.24
CA GLY A 113 -14.44 5.87 21.89
C GLY A 113 -14.47 5.70 23.41
N SER A 114 -13.31 5.79 24.06
CA SER A 114 -13.15 5.91 25.52
C SER A 114 -11.85 6.62 25.90
N GLN A 115 -11.75 7.88 25.47
CA GLN A 115 -11.31 8.93 26.39
C GLN A 115 -12.41 9.98 26.53
N LYS A 116 -13.47 9.64 27.28
CA LYS A 116 -13.80 10.53 28.40
C LYS A 116 -12.59 10.50 29.30
N GLY A 117 -11.63 11.38 29.03
CA GLY A 117 -10.57 11.70 29.96
C GLY A 117 -11.22 12.22 31.23
N HIS A 118 -11.44 11.30 32.17
CA HIS A 118 -11.34 11.61 33.58
C HIS A 118 -10.00 12.30 33.73
N ILE A 119 -10.01 13.63 33.84
CA ILE A 119 -8.84 14.39 34.26
C ILE A 119 -8.54 13.83 35.67
N PRO A 120 -7.44 13.11 35.89
CA PRO A 120 -7.02 12.87 37.26
C PRO A 120 -6.71 14.24 37.82
N ASN A 121 -7.50 14.60 38.82
CA ASN A 121 -7.47 15.83 39.58
C ASN A 121 -6.06 16.44 39.62
N LEU A 122 -5.89 17.62 39.01
CA LEU A 122 -4.64 18.37 38.98
C LEU A 122 -4.43 19.09 40.34
N ASP A 123 -4.66 18.36 41.43
CA ASP A 123 -4.76 18.85 42.80
C ASP A 123 -3.46 18.62 43.59
N LEU A 124 -2.34 18.41 42.90
CA LEU A 124 -1.06 18.03 43.54
C LEU A 124 0.17 18.76 43.01
N VAL A 125 0.01 20.00 42.54
CA VAL A 125 1.14 20.93 42.34
C VAL A 125 0.76 22.38 42.74
N GLU A 126 0.26 22.56 43.97
CA GLU A 126 0.34 23.85 44.69
C GLU A 126 0.82 23.62 46.14
N ARG A 127 1.92 22.86 46.25
CA ARG A 127 2.73 22.80 47.48
C ARG A 127 4.20 22.97 47.15
N LEU A 128 4.55 24.13 46.58
CA LEU A 128 5.86 24.76 46.70
C LEU A 128 5.70 26.28 46.65
#